data_AF-A0AAW8AQP9-F1
#
_entry.id   AF-A0AAW8AQP9-F1
#
_cell.length_a   1.000
_cell.length_b   1.000
_cell.length_c   1.000
_cell.angle_alpha   90.00
_cell.angle_beta   90.00
_cell.angle_gamma   90.00
#
_symmetry.space_group_name_H-M   'P 1'
#
loop_
_entity.id
_entity.type
_entity.pdbx_description
1 polymer ?
#
loop_
_entity_poly.entity_id
_entity_poly.type
_entity_poly.pdbx_seq_one_letter_code
_entity_poly.pdbx_strand_id
1 'polypeptide(L)'
;FQPANRHVADFIGIMNRLDGTRENGAFVCAGGRVPVPAGDGNAIFFRPEDAVLADPAQAALKGTVESAVFLGFRTRVRVAGVSATPLFIDVPGR
;
A
#
# COMPACT_ATOMS: atom_id res chain seq x y z
N PHE A 1 15.04 -3.79 6.44
CA PHE A 1 14.79 -4.01 7.88
C PHE A 1 13.73 -5.11 8.02
N GLN A 2 13.96 -6.16 8.83
CA GLN A 2 13.03 -7.29 8.99
C GLN A 2 12.54 -7.36 10.46
N PRO A 3 11.34 -6.87 10.80
CA PRO A 3 10.83 -6.88 12.17
C PRO A 3 10.42 -8.30 12.61
N ALA A 4 10.64 -8.62 13.89
CA ALA A 4 10.42 -9.95 14.45
C ALA A 4 8.94 -10.36 14.61
N ASN A 5 8.01 -9.39 14.67
CA ASN A 5 6.56 -9.63 14.71
C ASN A 5 5.75 -8.37 14.34
N ARG A 6 4.44 -8.54 14.15
CA ARG A 6 3.51 -7.46 13.75
C ARG A 6 3.46 -6.27 14.72
N HIS A 7 3.48 -6.51 16.03
CA HIS A 7 3.48 -5.41 17.01
C HIS A 7 4.73 -4.54 16.85
N VAL A 8 5.88 -5.13 16.57
CA VAL A 8 7.13 -4.40 16.26
C VAL A 8 7.03 -3.67 14.91
N ALA A 9 6.38 -4.27 13.92
CA ALA A 9 6.17 -3.64 12.61
C ALA A 9 5.24 -2.42 12.69
N ASP A 10 4.19 -2.48 13.51
CA ASP A 10 3.22 -1.40 13.74
C ASP A 10 3.77 -0.31 14.69
N PHE A 11 4.67 -0.67 15.62
CA PHE A 11 5.30 0.29 16.55
C PHE A 11 6.35 1.18 15.87
N ILE A 12 7.04 0.66 14.83
CA ILE A 12 8.05 1.41 14.08
C ILE A 12 7.53 1.69 12.68
N GLY A 13 6.99 2.89 12.47
CA GLY A 13 6.55 3.38 11.17
C GLY A 13 5.18 2.87 10.71
N ILE A 14 4.58 3.56 9.74
CA ILE A 14 3.28 3.19 9.17
C ILE A 14 3.42 1.85 8.42
N MET A 15 2.41 0.99 8.58
CA MET A 15 2.19 -0.19 7.73
C MET A 15 0.83 -0.05 7.06
N ASN A 16 0.82 -0.14 5.73
CA ASN A 16 -0.43 -0.23 4.99
C ASN A 16 -1.04 -1.61 5.15
N ARG A 17 -2.37 -1.68 5.14
CA ARG A 17 -3.14 -2.91 5.05
C ARG A 17 -4.02 -2.86 3.81
N LEU A 18 -3.73 -3.72 2.85
CA LEU A 18 -4.53 -3.92 1.65
C LEU A 18 -5.48 -5.10 1.90
N ASP A 19 -6.77 -4.81 2.05
CA ASP A 19 -7.84 -5.78 2.19
C ASP A 19 -8.21 -6.40 0.84
N GLY A 20 -8.44 -7.71 0.80
CA GLY A 20 -8.78 -8.40 -0.44
C GLY A 20 -8.70 -9.92 -0.35
N THR A 21 -8.70 -10.58 -1.50
CA THR A 21 -8.66 -12.05 -1.64
C THR A 21 -7.54 -12.45 -2.59
N ARG A 22 -6.99 -13.66 -2.41
CA ARG A 22 -6.02 -14.24 -3.35
C ARG A 22 -6.76 -15.07 -4.38
N GLU A 23 -6.59 -14.71 -5.66
CA GLU A 23 -7.26 -15.36 -6.78
C GLU A 23 -6.29 -15.43 -7.97
N ASN A 24 -6.08 -16.63 -8.52
CA ASN A 24 -5.32 -16.85 -9.76
C ASN A 24 -3.92 -16.17 -9.79
N GLY A 25 -3.18 -16.21 -8.68
CA GLY A 25 -1.83 -15.61 -8.58
C GLY A 25 -1.81 -14.09 -8.38
N ALA A 26 -2.97 -13.48 -8.07
CA ALA A 26 -3.08 -12.07 -7.75
C ALA A 26 -3.81 -11.86 -6.43
N PHE A 27 -3.58 -10.71 -5.81
CA PHE A 27 -4.37 -10.19 -4.72
C PHE A 27 -5.39 -9.21 -5.31
N VAL A 28 -6.67 -9.52 -5.14
CA VAL A 28 -7.81 -8.77 -5.67
C VAL A 28 -8.41 -7.94 -4.54
N CYS A 29 -8.54 -6.64 -4.76
CA CYS A 29 -9.10 -5.70 -3.79
C CYS A 29 -10.05 -4.70 -4.48
N ALA A 30 -10.64 -3.80 -3.69
CA ALA A 30 -11.52 -2.75 -4.21
C ALA A 30 -10.83 -1.88 -5.28
N GLY A 31 -9.53 -1.61 -5.11
CA GLY A 31 -8.75 -0.78 -6.03
C GLY A 31 -8.20 -1.51 -7.26
N GLY A 32 -8.41 -2.81 -7.43
CA GLY A 32 -7.89 -3.55 -8.58
C GLY A 32 -7.24 -4.87 -8.19
N ARG A 33 -6.17 -5.24 -8.90
CA ARG A 33 -5.47 -6.50 -8.68
C ARG A 33 -3.97 -6.35 -8.85
N VAL A 34 -3.21 -6.93 -7.92
CA VAL A 34 -1.74 -6.90 -7.93
C VAL A 34 -1.19 -8.33 -7.90
N PRO A 35 -0.22 -8.69 -8.76
CA PRO A 35 0.42 -10.00 -8.72
C PRO A 35 1.10 -10.24 -7.37
N VAL A 36 0.88 -11.40 -6.77
CA VAL A 36 1.49 -11.77 -5.49
C VAL A 36 1.83 -13.26 -5.47
N PRO A 37 2.85 -13.69 -4.69
CA PRO A 37 3.09 -15.10 -4.47
C PRO A 37 1.87 -15.81 -3.89
N ALA A 38 1.76 -17.12 -4.17
CA ALA A 38 0.74 -17.96 -3.55
C ALA A 38 0.85 -17.92 -2.02
N GLY A 39 -0.29 -18.04 -1.36
CA GLY A 39 -0.40 -18.03 0.10
C GLY A 39 -1.84 -17.87 0.53
N ASP A 40 -2.04 -17.71 1.84
CA ASP A 40 -3.36 -17.61 2.44
C ASP A 40 -3.60 -16.21 3.05
N GLY A 41 -4.87 -15.92 3.34
CA GLY A 41 -5.28 -14.72 4.08
C GLY A 41 -5.92 -13.63 3.23
N ASN A 42 -6.66 -12.75 3.92
CA ASN A 42 -7.51 -11.71 3.34
C ASN A 42 -6.89 -10.30 3.38
N ALA A 43 -5.58 -10.22 3.64
CA ALA A 43 -4.86 -8.95 3.69
C ALA A 43 -3.39 -9.11 3.26
N ILE A 44 -2.84 -8.03 2.72
CA ILE A 44 -1.41 -7.83 2.49
C ILE A 44 -0.96 -6.58 3.23
N PHE A 45 0.26 -6.61 3.75
CA PHE A 45 0.86 -5.50 4.45
C PHE A 45 2.13 -5.05 3.73
N PHE A 46 2.32 -3.75 3.58
CA PHE A 46 3.50 -3.17 2.94
C PHE A 46 3.84 -1.80 3.55
N ARG A 47 5.11 -1.38 3.46
CA ARG A 47 5.51 -0.05 3.94
C ARG A 47 5.14 1.02 2.92
N PRO A 48 4.88 2.28 3.31
CA PRO A 48 4.60 3.36 2.38
C PRO A 48 5.62 3.51 1.24
N GLU A 49 6.89 3.25 1.52
CA GLU A 49 8.00 3.31 0.56
C GLU A 49 8.11 2.09 -0.38
N ASP A 50 7.37 1.00 -0.13
CA ASP A 50 7.36 -0.20 -0.98
C ASP A 50 6.40 -0.09 -2.17
N ALA A 51 5.66 1.02 -2.26
CA ALA A 51 4.76 1.31 -3.35
C ALA A 51 5.17 2.59 -4.09
N VAL A 52 4.82 2.65 -5.37
CA VAL A 52 5.10 3.80 -6.22
C VAL A 52 3.81 4.34 -6.81
N LEU A 53 3.72 5.65 -6.97
CA LEU A 53 2.69 6.26 -7.79
C LEU A 53 3.07 6.09 -9.26
N ALA A 54 2.11 5.65 -10.07
CA ALA A 54 2.27 5.44 -11.50
C ALA A 54 1.13 6.11 -12.27
N ASP A 55 1.31 6.24 -13.59
CA ASP A 55 0.21 6.62 -14.47
C ASP A 55 -0.98 5.67 -14.26
N PRO A 56 -2.22 6.16 -14.05
CA PRO A 56 -3.39 5.31 -13.86
C PRO A 56 -3.61 4.28 -14.98
N ALA A 57 -3.17 4.53 -16.20
CA ALA A 57 -3.25 3.56 -17.30
C ALA A 57 -2.35 2.34 -17.08
N GLN A 58 -1.27 2.48 -16.31
CA GLN A 58 -0.27 1.45 -16.05
C GLN A 58 -0.31 0.90 -14.62
N ALA A 59 -1.10 1.51 -13.73
CA ALA A 59 -1.18 1.13 -12.33
C ALA A 59 -2.02 -0.14 -12.11
N ALA A 60 -1.46 -1.10 -11.35
CA ALA A 60 -2.14 -2.33 -10.93
C ALA A 60 -3.31 -2.05 -9.96
N LEU A 61 -3.14 -1.04 -9.11
CA LEU A 61 -4.12 -0.57 -8.14
C LEU A 61 -4.45 0.90 -8.39
N LYS A 62 -5.72 1.26 -8.25
CA LYS A 62 -6.25 2.60 -8.48
C LYS A 62 -7.03 3.06 -7.26
N GLY A 63 -6.85 4.33 -6.94
CA GLY A 63 -7.56 5.01 -5.87
C GLY A 63 -7.52 6.51 -6.07
N THR A 64 -8.08 7.25 -5.13
CA THR A 64 -8.15 8.71 -5.16
C THR A 64 -7.15 9.29 -4.18
N VAL A 65 -6.32 10.21 -4.65
CA VAL A 65 -5.44 10.99 -3.76
C VAL A 65 -6.31 11.94 -2.93
N GLU A 66 -6.28 11.79 -1.61
CA GLU A 66 -7.00 12.66 -0.67
C GLU A 66 -6.13 13.83 -0.19
N SER A 67 -4.83 13.57 0.02
CA SER A 67 -3.89 14.58 0.49
C SER A 67 -2.44 14.19 0.23
N ALA A 68 -1.55 15.18 0.28
CA ALA A 68 -0.10 15.01 0.22
C ALA A 68 0.54 15.92 1.28
N VAL A 69 1.45 15.36 2.08
CA VAL A 69 2.14 16.09 3.16
C VAL A 69 3.65 15.93 2.99
N PHE A 70 4.35 17.05 2.90
CA PHE A 70 5.81 17.08 2.85
C PHE A 70 6.40 16.88 4.24
N LEU A 71 7.31 15.92 4.38
CA LEU A 71 7.93 15.49 5.64
C LEU A 71 9.47 15.68 5.62
N GLY A 72 9.96 16.67 4.87
CA GLY A 72 11.38 16.98 4.74
C GLY A 72 12.02 16.33 3.51
N PHE A 73 12.36 15.05 3.55
CA PHE A 73 13.00 14.38 2.39
C PHE A 73 12.03 13.58 1.53
N ARG A 74 10.76 13.50 1.94
CA ARG A 74 9.70 12.73 1.28
C ARG A 74 8.36 13.45 1.38
N THR A 75 7.49 13.17 0.43
CA THR A 75 6.08 13.53 0.49
C THR A 75 5.27 12.27 0.73
N ARG A 76 4.42 12.29 1.76
CA ARG A 76 3.48 11.21 2.06
C ARG A 76 2.15 11.51 1.41
N VAL A 77 1.72 10.65 0.51
CA VAL A 77 0.45 10.74 -0.21
C VAL A 77 -0.56 9.78 0.42
N ARG A 78 -1.74 10.28 0.76
CA ARG A 78 -2.87 9.48 1.25
C ARG A 78 -3.78 9.13 0.08
N VAL A 79 -4.06 7.85 -0.11
CA VAL A 79 -4.86 7.32 -1.23
C VAL A 79 -6.03 6.49 -0.70
N ALA A 80 -7.26 6.90 -0.99
CA ALA A 80 -8.48 6.20 -0.62
C ALA A 80 -9.04 5.35 -1.76
N GLY A 81 -9.99 4.46 -1.43
CA GLY A 81 -10.71 3.63 -2.40
C GLY A 81 -9.96 2.36 -2.84
N VAL A 82 -8.73 2.15 -2.39
CA VAL A 82 -7.93 0.95 -2.73
C VAL A 82 -8.21 -0.23 -1.79
N SER A 83 -8.44 0.08 -0.50
CA SER A 83 -8.62 -0.85 0.62
C SER A 83 -9.72 -0.32 1.54
N ALA A 84 -10.06 -1.06 2.61
CA ALA A 84 -11.05 -0.62 3.59
C ALA A 84 -10.62 0.65 4.35
N THR A 85 -9.31 0.85 4.51
CA THR A 85 -8.73 2.09 5.03
C THR A 85 -7.79 2.74 4.01
N PRO A 86 -7.60 4.07 4.04
CA PRO A 86 -6.69 4.71 3.10
C PRO A 86 -5.25 4.24 3.25
N LEU A 87 -4.57 4.10 2.11
CA LEU A 87 -3.16 3.73 2.03
C LEU A 87 -2.29 4.98 2.04
N PHE A 88 -1.07 4.85 2.53
CA PHE A 88 -0.04 5.88 2.49
C PHE A 88 1.09 5.48 1.55
N ILE A 89 1.50 6.36 0.66
CA ILE A 89 2.63 6.13 -0.26
C ILE A 89 3.65 7.22 -0.04
N ASP A 90 4.91 6.83 0.19
CA ASP A 90 6.01 7.79 0.33
C ASP A 90 6.72 7.97 -1.02
N VAL A 91 6.72 9.21 -1.52
CA VAL A 91 7.45 9.59 -2.74
C VAL A 91 8.59 10.56 -2.40
N PRO A 92 9.64 10.68 -3.25
CA PRO A 92 10.70 11.65 -3.04
C PRO A 92 10.15 13.07 -2.87
N GLY A 93 10.68 13.81 -1.88
CA GLY A 93 10.30 15.20 -1.65
C GLY A 93 10.74 16.07 -2.84
N ARG A 94 9.81 16.84 -3.40
CA ARG A 94 10.08 17.88 -4.39
C ARG A 94 9.38 19.15 -3.95
#